data_AF-A0AAX6FBM8-F1
#
_entry.id   AF-A0AAX6FBM8-F1
#
_cell.length_a   1.000
_cell.length_b   1.000
_cell.length_c   1.000
_cell.angle_alpha   90.00
_cell.angle_beta   90.00
_cell.angle_gamma   90.00
#
_symmetry.space_group_name_H-M   'P 1'
#
loop_
_entity.id
_entity.type
_entity.pdbx_description
1 polymer ?
#
loop_
_entity_poly.entity_id
_entity_poly.type
_entity_poly.pdbx_seq_one_letter_code
_entity_poly.pdbx_strand_id
1 'polypeptide(L)'
;MAEGKAVTVRNRQRKLFTNNPSSNWHGYRSKVRNHVLFVLPASFDTVVMEPGKRKENLDELDTFRRGKEYYANVGKAWKRGYLLYGPPGMDKSTTVTAMANHMDYDIYDLELTTVKTNSDLKRLLIETMSKSIILIEDIDCSLELTGKRKQMSKKDEEESEKKKLRKKKDESSRVTLSGLLNFNDGLWSASTGERLVVFTTNHIEKLDPALIRRGRMDKHIEMSYCSFEAFKVPAKNYLAISMHWTF
;
A
#
# COMPACT_ATOMS: atom_id res chain seq x y z
N MET A 1 7.57 7.96 34.51
CA MET A 1 6.70 8.41 33.40
C MET A 1 6.92 7.68 32.06
N ALA A 2 8.03 6.96 31.84
CA ALA A 2 8.29 6.22 30.60
C ALA A 2 7.48 4.90 30.47
N GLU A 3 7.28 4.18 31.58
CA GLU A 3 6.54 2.90 31.58
C GLU A 3 5.05 3.05 31.28
N GLY A 4 4.41 4.13 31.76
CA GLY A 4 3.00 4.41 31.49
C GLY A 4 2.69 4.64 30.00
N LYS A 5 3.63 5.24 29.25
CA LYS A 5 3.53 5.40 27.78
C LYS A 5 3.80 4.08 27.04
N ALA A 6 4.67 3.22 27.57
CA ALA A 6 4.97 1.91 26.97
C ALA A 6 3.79 0.93 27.11
N VAL A 7 3.05 0.98 28.23
CA VAL A 7 1.84 0.16 28.45
C VAL A 7 0.67 0.60 27.58
N THR A 8 0.51 1.91 27.32
CA THR A 8 -0.52 2.40 26.38
C THR A 8 -0.23 2.01 24.93
N VAL A 9 1.05 1.94 24.54
CA VAL A 9 1.46 1.47 23.21
C VAL A 9 1.22 -0.03 23.05
N ARG A 10 1.47 -0.86 24.09
CA ARG A 10 1.19 -2.31 24.05
C ARG A 10 -0.31 -2.67 23.98
N ASN A 11 -1.19 -1.81 24.47
CA ASN A 11 -2.64 -1.98 24.41
C ASN A 11 -3.31 -1.25 23.24
N ARG A 12 -2.54 -0.65 22.32
CA ARG A 12 -3.10 0.00 21.14
C ARG A 12 -3.64 -1.07 20.19
N GLN A 13 -4.95 -1.11 20.04
CA GLN A 13 -5.58 -1.91 18.99
C GLN A 13 -5.36 -1.22 17.64
N ARG A 14 -4.65 -1.91 16.74
CA ARG A 14 -4.44 -1.46 15.37
C ARG A 14 -5.75 -1.35 14.63
N LYS A 15 -5.81 -0.45 13.67
CA LYS A 15 -6.98 -0.17 12.86
C LYS A 15 -6.70 -0.40 11.38
N LEU A 16 -7.70 -0.92 10.69
CA LEU A 16 -7.76 -0.95 9.24
C LEU A 16 -8.70 0.18 8.81
N PHE A 17 -8.17 1.14 8.06
CA PHE A 17 -8.90 2.26 7.51
C PHE A 17 -9.19 2.03 6.02
N THR A 18 -10.41 2.34 5.59
CA THR A 18 -10.82 2.33 4.19
C THR A 18 -11.40 3.68 3.81
N ASN A 19 -11.16 4.15 2.58
CA ASN A 19 -11.70 5.42 2.12
C ASN A 19 -13.15 5.30 1.65
N ASN A 20 -13.99 6.27 2.03
CA ASN A 20 -15.33 6.40 1.49
C ASN A 20 -15.30 6.95 0.06
N PRO A 21 -16.34 6.73 -0.77
CA PRO A 21 -16.44 7.36 -2.08
C PRO A 21 -16.31 8.89 -2.01
N SER A 22 -15.47 9.49 -2.86
CA SER A 22 -15.16 10.92 -2.75
C SER A 22 -16.34 11.84 -3.03
N SER A 23 -17.41 11.33 -3.68
CA SER A 23 -18.69 12.03 -3.79
C SER A 23 -19.31 12.42 -2.46
N ASN A 24 -19.02 11.65 -1.41
CA ASN A 24 -19.66 11.83 -0.12
C ASN A 24 -18.91 12.82 0.77
N TRP A 25 -17.76 13.36 0.33
CA TRP A 25 -16.79 14.12 1.13
C TRP A 25 -17.11 15.60 1.39
N HIS A 26 -18.14 16.14 0.73
CA HIS A 26 -18.46 17.58 0.75
C HIS A 26 -19.64 17.95 1.66
N GLY A 27 -20.13 17.02 2.49
CA GLY A 27 -21.21 17.26 3.47
C GLY A 27 -20.72 17.58 4.89
N TYR A 28 -21.54 18.27 5.68
CA TYR A 28 -21.23 18.70 7.06
C TYR A 28 -20.92 17.54 8.04
N ARG A 29 -21.41 16.32 7.75
CA ARG A 29 -21.12 15.09 8.51
C ARG A 29 -20.22 14.11 7.76
N SER A 30 -19.52 14.57 6.72
CA SER A 30 -18.78 13.66 5.88
C SER A 30 -17.54 13.10 6.57
N LYS A 31 -17.48 11.77 6.63
CA LYS A 31 -16.27 11.05 6.98
C LYS A 31 -15.55 10.66 5.70
N VAL A 32 -14.28 11.03 5.61
CA VAL A 32 -13.40 10.67 4.49
C VAL A 32 -13.05 9.18 4.54
N ARG A 33 -12.98 8.60 5.75
CA ARG A 33 -12.61 7.21 6.00
C ARG A 33 -13.51 6.53 7.03
N ASN A 34 -13.66 5.23 6.89
CA ASN A 34 -14.16 4.34 7.93
C ASN A 34 -12.99 3.56 8.52
N HIS A 35 -13.19 2.95 9.69
CA HIS A 35 -12.20 2.06 10.27
C HIS A 35 -12.84 0.90 11.01
N VAL A 36 -12.13 -0.22 11.00
CA VAL A 36 -12.42 -1.41 11.79
C VAL A 36 -11.18 -1.80 12.59
N LEU A 37 -11.36 -2.61 13.63
CA LEU A 37 -10.23 -3.18 14.36
C LEU A 37 -9.48 -4.16 13.44
N PHE A 38 -8.16 -4.05 13.42
CA PHE A 38 -7.30 -4.93 12.67
C PHE A 38 -6.86 -6.10 13.55
N VAL A 39 -7.46 -7.27 13.32
CA VAL A 39 -7.31 -8.48 14.16
C VAL A 39 -6.68 -9.66 13.39
N LEU A 40 -6.19 -9.43 12.18
CA LEU A 40 -5.59 -10.51 11.38
C LEU A 40 -4.31 -11.03 12.06
N PRO A 41 -4.20 -12.34 12.35
CA PRO A 41 -3.09 -12.90 13.12
C PRO A 41 -1.81 -13.16 12.28
N ALA A 42 -1.80 -12.78 11.01
CA ALA A 42 -0.71 -13.13 10.10
C ALA A 42 0.63 -12.55 10.58
N SER A 43 1.67 -13.37 10.61
CA SER A 43 3.04 -12.96 10.93
C SER A 43 3.99 -13.44 9.84
N PHE A 44 5.24 -12.98 9.87
CA PHE A 44 6.25 -13.51 8.96
C PHE A 44 6.46 -15.01 9.13
N ASP A 45 6.10 -15.60 10.28
CA ASP A 45 6.15 -17.05 10.49
C ASP A 45 5.05 -17.80 9.75
N THR A 46 3.88 -17.17 9.55
CA THR A 46 2.73 -17.78 8.87
C THR A 46 2.72 -17.55 7.36
N VAL A 47 3.41 -16.52 6.88
CA VAL A 47 3.50 -16.19 5.44
C VAL A 47 4.33 -17.25 4.71
N VAL A 48 3.78 -17.77 3.62
CA VAL A 48 4.44 -18.75 2.75
C VAL A 48 5.53 -18.04 1.92
N MET A 49 6.76 -18.10 2.40
CA MET A 49 7.92 -17.44 1.82
C MET A 49 9.19 -18.19 2.21
N GLU A 50 10.21 -18.13 1.34
CA GLU A 50 11.52 -18.71 1.64
C GLU A 50 12.16 -18.08 2.89
N PRO A 51 12.83 -18.86 3.76
CA PRO A 51 13.43 -18.36 4.99
C PRO A 51 14.43 -17.20 4.76
N GLY A 52 15.20 -17.25 3.67
CA GLY A 52 16.13 -16.18 3.29
C GLY A 52 15.43 -14.86 2.99
N LYS A 53 14.43 -14.88 2.09
CA LYS A 53 13.61 -13.71 1.75
C LYS A 53 12.85 -13.16 2.96
N ARG A 54 12.33 -14.06 3.81
CA ARG A 54 11.65 -13.69 5.06
C ARG A 54 12.57 -12.88 5.97
N LYS A 55 13.78 -13.40 6.21
CA LYS A 55 14.77 -12.73 7.06
C LYS A 55 15.19 -11.37 6.48
N GLU A 56 15.45 -11.32 5.18
CA GLU A 56 15.80 -10.09 4.48
C GLU A 56 14.72 -9.00 4.64
N ASN A 57 13.44 -9.38 4.54
CA ASN A 57 12.32 -8.45 4.74
C ASN A 57 12.21 -7.97 6.18
N LEU A 58 12.41 -8.85 7.17
CA LEU A 58 12.42 -8.49 8.59
C LEU A 58 13.56 -7.52 8.93
N ASP A 59 14.77 -7.83 8.48
CA ASP A 59 15.96 -7.02 8.72
C ASP A 59 15.81 -5.62 8.10
N GLU A 60 15.18 -5.53 6.93
CA GLU A 60 14.94 -4.25 6.25
C GLU A 60 13.86 -3.41 6.95
N LEU A 61 12.77 -4.01 7.42
CA LEU A 61 11.75 -3.32 8.23
C LEU A 61 12.34 -2.79 9.55
N ASP A 62 13.16 -3.60 10.22
CA ASP A 62 13.82 -3.20 11.46
C ASP A 62 14.86 -2.10 11.22
N THR A 63 15.54 -2.14 10.07
CA THR A 63 16.44 -1.07 9.64
C THR A 63 15.67 0.22 9.37
N PHE A 64 14.53 0.14 8.69
CA PHE A 64 13.66 1.30 8.46
C PHE A 64 13.14 1.91 9.78
N ARG A 65 12.69 1.07 10.73
CA ARG A 65 12.23 1.48 12.06
C ARG A 65 13.31 2.21 12.86
N ARG A 66 14.58 1.81 12.75
CA ARG A 66 15.71 2.50 13.39
C ARG A 66 16.26 3.67 12.58
N GLY A 67 15.80 3.85 11.34
CA GLY A 67 16.36 4.79 10.38
C GLY A 67 16.01 6.27 10.58
N LYS A 68 15.29 6.65 11.64
CA LYS A 68 14.81 8.04 11.84
C LYS A 68 15.88 9.10 11.60
N GLU A 69 17.03 8.95 12.25
CA GLU A 69 18.15 9.90 12.18
C GLU A 69 18.81 9.88 10.81
N TYR A 70 18.93 8.70 10.18
CA TYR A 70 19.43 8.57 8.82
C TYR A 70 18.59 9.41 7.85
N TYR A 71 17.25 9.27 7.89
CA TYR A 71 16.35 10.04 7.03
C TYR A 71 16.43 11.55 7.29
N ALA A 72 16.53 11.96 8.55
CA ALA A 72 16.71 13.36 8.92
C ALA A 72 18.04 13.93 8.38
N ASN A 73 19.14 13.20 8.54
CA ASN A 73 20.48 13.63 8.12
C ASN A 73 20.61 13.76 6.60
N VAL A 74 19.93 12.91 5.82
CA VAL A 74 19.93 13.00 4.35
C VAL A 74 18.84 13.94 3.81
N GLY A 75 18.09 14.62 4.68
CA GLY A 75 17.03 15.55 4.30
C GLY A 75 15.86 14.92 3.55
N LYS A 76 15.58 13.63 3.80
CA LYS A 76 14.48 12.89 3.15
C LYS A 76 13.35 12.62 4.12
N ALA A 77 12.11 12.62 3.61
CA ALA A 77 10.96 12.18 4.38
C ALA A 77 11.14 10.72 4.85
N TRP A 78 10.79 10.43 6.10
CA TRP A 78 10.93 9.11 6.71
C TRP A 78 9.83 8.14 6.22
N LYS A 79 9.97 7.77 4.95
CA LYS A 79 9.06 6.86 4.25
C LYS A 79 9.84 5.82 3.44
N ARG A 80 9.16 4.72 3.14
CA ARG A 80 9.70 3.65 2.29
C ARG A 80 8.60 3.06 1.41
N GLY A 81 8.90 2.90 0.13
CA GLY A 81 7.99 2.26 -0.83
C GLY A 81 8.30 0.78 -1.02
N TYR A 82 7.28 -0.08 -0.97
CA TYR A 82 7.36 -1.51 -1.28
C TYR A 82 6.47 -1.85 -2.47
N LEU A 83 6.96 -2.72 -3.34
CA LEU A 83 6.19 -3.34 -4.41
C LEU A 83 6.19 -4.85 -4.19
N LEU A 84 5.03 -5.43 -3.88
CA LEU A 84 4.82 -6.86 -3.81
C LEU A 84 4.21 -7.32 -5.13
N TYR A 85 4.89 -8.20 -5.84
CA TYR A 85 4.43 -8.66 -7.15
C TYR A 85 4.55 -10.17 -7.31
N GLY A 86 3.69 -10.76 -8.12
CA GLY A 86 3.68 -12.20 -8.39
C GLY A 86 2.27 -12.71 -8.70
N PRO A 87 2.11 -14.01 -9.02
CA PRO A 87 0.82 -14.58 -9.39
C PRO A 87 -0.30 -14.33 -8.36
N PRO A 88 -1.57 -14.33 -8.79
CA PRO A 88 -2.71 -14.23 -7.86
C PRO A 88 -2.68 -15.39 -6.85
N GLY A 89 -3.09 -15.11 -5.61
CA GLY A 89 -3.13 -16.11 -4.53
C GLY A 89 -1.80 -16.39 -3.81
N MET A 90 -0.71 -15.68 -4.15
CA MET A 90 0.61 -15.85 -3.51
C MET A 90 0.80 -14.93 -2.29
N ASP A 91 -0.15 -14.90 -1.35
CA ASP A 91 -0.02 -14.25 -0.04
C ASP A 91 0.46 -12.78 -0.01
N LYS A 92 0.24 -12.01 -1.08
CA LYS A 92 0.65 -10.59 -1.14
C LYS A 92 0.01 -9.78 -0.01
N SER A 93 -1.32 -9.81 0.12
CA SER A 93 -2.06 -9.10 1.19
C SER A 93 -1.77 -9.67 2.59
N THR A 94 -1.55 -11.00 2.69
CA THR A 94 -1.10 -11.67 3.92
C THR A 94 0.28 -11.16 4.37
N THR A 95 1.18 -10.89 3.42
CA THR A 95 2.50 -10.32 3.69
C THR A 95 2.39 -8.89 4.21
N VAL A 96 1.52 -8.05 3.63
CA VAL A 96 1.26 -6.69 4.14
C VAL A 96 0.74 -6.73 5.58
N THR A 97 -0.15 -7.68 5.85
CA THR A 97 -0.68 -7.93 7.20
C THR A 97 0.44 -8.30 8.18
N ALA A 98 1.36 -9.18 7.78
CA ALA A 98 2.52 -9.54 8.56
C ALA A 98 3.47 -8.36 8.81
N MET A 99 3.69 -7.50 7.80
CA MET A 99 4.46 -6.25 7.94
C MET A 99 3.81 -5.32 8.98
N ALA A 100 2.50 -5.09 8.89
CA ALA A 100 1.77 -4.25 9.83
C ALA A 100 1.86 -4.79 11.26
N ASN A 101 1.78 -6.11 11.41
CA ASN A 101 1.89 -6.79 12.69
C ASN A 101 3.28 -6.67 13.31
N HIS A 102 4.34 -6.86 12.51
CA HIS A 102 5.73 -6.69 12.94
C HIS A 102 6.05 -5.23 13.30
N MET A 103 5.51 -4.29 12.52
CA MET A 103 5.77 -2.86 12.68
C MET A 103 4.93 -2.18 13.76
N ASP A 104 3.84 -2.82 14.21
CA ASP A 104 2.80 -2.21 15.05
C ASP A 104 2.16 -0.98 14.40
N TYR A 105 1.82 -1.12 13.11
CA TYR A 105 1.28 -0.04 12.29
C TYR A 105 -0.21 -0.23 11.99
N ASP A 106 -0.91 0.89 11.82
CA ASP A 106 -2.26 0.90 11.26
C ASP A 106 -2.20 0.71 9.74
N ILE A 107 -3.20 0.04 9.16
CA ILE A 107 -3.30 -0.13 7.70
C ILE A 107 -4.32 0.85 7.15
N TYR A 108 -3.95 1.55 6.07
CA TYR A 108 -4.82 2.40 5.28
C TYR A 108 -4.95 1.79 3.91
N ASP A 109 -6.00 1.01 3.73
CA ASP A 109 -6.38 0.45 2.44
C ASP A 109 -7.00 1.55 1.57
N LEU A 110 -6.30 1.86 0.48
CA LEU A 110 -6.62 2.96 -0.42
C LEU A 110 -7.17 2.40 -1.73
N GLU A 111 -8.50 2.38 -1.81
CA GLU A 111 -9.20 2.01 -3.03
C GLU A 111 -9.20 3.19 -4.01
N LEU A 112 -8.34 3.15 -5.03
CA LEU A 112 -8.18 4.25 -6.00
C LEU A 112 -9.43 4.46 -6.87
N THR A 113 -10.26 3.44 -7.05
CA THR A 113 -11.46 3.48 -7.92
C THR A 113 -12.55 4.42 -7.38
N THR A 114 -12.59 4.60 -6.06
CA THR A 114 -13.60 5.40 -5.34
C THR A 114 -13.17 6.87 -5.17
N VAL A 115 -11.92 7.19 -5.54
CA VAL A 115 -11.36 8.54 -5.52
C VAL A 115 -11.50 9.18 -6.91
N LYS A 116 -12.27 10.26 -7.01
CA LYS A 116 -12.53 10.91 -8.31
C LYS A 116 -11.39 11.81 -8.78
N THR A 117 -10.78 12.56 -7.86
CA THR A 117 -9.80 13.60 -8.22
C THR A 117 -8.44 13.46 -7.50
N ASN A 118 -7.39 14.02 -8.11
CA ASN A 118 -6.07 14.14 -7.46
C ASN A 118 -6.11 14.98 -6.17
N SER A 119 -7.00 15.97 -6.08
CA SER A 119 -7.21 16.76 -4.86
C SER A 119 -7.80 15.92 -3.73
N ASP A 120 -8.75 15.04 -4.04
CA ASP A 120 -9.32 14.07 -3.11
C ASP A 120 -8.26 13.09 -2.62
N LEU A 121 -7.44 12.58 -3.56
CA LEU A 121 -6.33 11.71 -3.23
C LEU A 121 -5.33 12.39 -2.28
N LYS A 122 -4.98 13.65 -2.58
CA LYS A 122 -4.10 14.45 -1.73
C LYS A 122 -4.67 14.58 -0.31
N ARG A 123 -5.97 14.84 -0.17
CA ARG A 123 -6.64 14.94 1.13
C ARG A 123 -6.50 13.65 1.93
N LEU A 124 -6.72 12.49 1.31
CA LEU A 124 -6.55 11.18 1.95
C LEU A 124 -5.11 10.96 2.46
N LEU A 125 -4.12 11.30 1.65
CA LEU A 125 -2.72 11.08 2.00
C LEU A 125 -2.27 11.98 3.16
N ILE A 126 -2.80 13.21 3.24
CA ILE A 126 -2.51 14.17 4.31
C ILE A 126 -3.21 13.76 5.62
N GLU A 127 -4.44 13.24 5.56
CA GLU A 127 -5.18 12.77 6.74
C GLU A 127 -4.65 11.44 7.31
N THR A 128 -3.62 10.85 6.71
CA THR A 128 -3.00 9.62 7.19
C THR A 128 -2.06 9.91 8.36
N MET A 129 -2.22 9.17 9.46
CA MET A 129 -1.39 9.33 10.65
C MET A 129 -0.02 8.66 10.49
N SER A 130 0.97 9.09 11.26
CA SER A 130 2.27 8.40 11.34
C SER A 130 2.13 6.98 11.91
N LYS A 131 3.14 6.13 11.70
CA LYS A 131 3.15 4.69 12.03
C LYS A 131 2.02 3.95 11.32
N SER A 132 2.00 4.14 10.00
CA SER A 132 0.97 3.60 9.12
C SER A 132 1.57 2.90 7.91
N ILE A 133 0.85 1.91 7.40
CA ILE A 133 1.04 1.33 6.07
C ILE A 133 -0.09 1.85 5.17
N ILE A 134 0.25 2.54 4.09
CA ILE A 134 -0.72 2.83 3.03
C ILE A 134 -0.64 1.69 2.03
N LEU A 135 -1.73 0.94 1.90
CA LEU A 135 -1.86 -0.19 1.01
C LEU A 135 -2.62 0.24 -0.23
N ILE A 136 -2.07 -0.03 -1.40
CA ILE A 136 -2.73 0.16 -2.68
C ILE A 136 -2.69 -1.18 -3.41
N GLU A 137 -3.83 -1.87 -3.39
CA GLU A 137 -3.93 -3.19 -4.00
C GLU A 137 -4.18 -3.13 -5.51
N ASP A 138 -3.69 -4.16 -6.21
CA ASP A 138 -3.94 -4.44 -7.63
C ASP A 138 -3.82 -3.19 -8.54
N ILE A 139 -2.65 -2.55 -8.47
CA ILE A 139 -2.39 -1.32 -9.25
C ILE A 139 -2.46 -1.54 -10.76
N ASP A 140 -2.23 -2.76 -11.24
CA ASP A 140 -2.40 -3.17 -12.63
C ASP A 140 -3.87 -3.11 -13.07
N CYS A 141 -4.81 -3.56 -12.24
CA CYS A 141 -6.24 -3.46 -12.53
C CYS A 141 -6.73 -2.00 -12.50
N SER A 142 -6.21 -1.19 -11.58
CA SER A 142 -6.55 0.24 -11.47
C SER A 142 -6.13 1.05 -12.71
N LEU A 143 -5.01 0.70 -13.35
CA LEU A 143 -4.54 1.31 -14.60
C LEU A 143 -5.47 0.97 -15.78
N GLU A 144 -5.94 -0.27 -15.88
CA GLU A 144 -6.87 -0.67 -16.92
C GLU A 144 -8.24 0.02 -16.79
N LEU A 145 -8.73 0.23 -15.56
CA LEU A 145 -10.01 0.91 -15.31
C LEU A 145 -9.98 2.40 -15.65
N THR A 146 -8.84 3.06 -15.42
CA THR A 146 -8.62 4.45 -15.84
C THR A 146 -8.40 4.56 -17.36
N GLY A 147 -7.74 3.57 -17.98
CA GLY A 147 -7.55 3.47 -19.42
C GLY A 147 -8.84 3.14 -20.21
N LYS A 148 -9.69 2.22 -19.72
CA LYS A 148 -10.96 1.83 -20.36
C LYS A 148 -12.02 2.95 -20.31
N ARG A 149 -12.07 3.73 -19.22
CA ARG A 149 -12.90 4.94 -19.15
C ARG A 149 -12.50 6.01 -20.17
N LYS A 150 -11.24 6.02 -20.62
CA LYS A 150 -10.71 6.88 -21.69
C LYS A 150 -11.18 6.46 -23.09
N GLN A 151 -11.54 5.18 -23.28
CA GLN A 151 -12.07 4.67 -24.55
C GLN A 151 -13.59 4.83 -24.68
N MET A 152 -14.35 4.65 -23.60
CA MET A 152 -15.80 4.95 -23.63
C MET A 152 -16.08 6.41 -23.99
N SER A 153 -15.22 7.34 -23.59
CA SER A 153 -15.38 8.77 -23.91
C SER A 153 -15.02 9.17 -25.35
N LYS A 154 -14.41 8.27 -26.14
CA LYS A 154 -14.05 8.48 -27.55
C LYS A 154 -15.14 8.01 -28.54
N LYS A 155 -16.09 7.16 -28.11
CA LYS A 155 -17.17 6.69 -28.99
C LYS A 155 -18.36 7.65 -29.08
N ASP A 156 -18.45 8.64 -28.18
CA ASP A 156 -19.47 9.71 -28.21
C ASP A 156 -18.87 11.03 -28.73
N GLU A 157 -18.21 10.97 -29.89
CA GLU A 157 -17.49 12.11 -30.52
C GLU A 157 -18.33 12.89 -31.54
N GLU A 158 -19.64 12.99 -31.35
CA GLU A 158 -20.48 13.95 -32.08
C GLU A 158 -21.35 14.73 -31.08
N GLU A 159 -20.85 15.89 -30.65
CA GLU A 159 -21.59 17.15 -30.43
C GLU A 159 -20.96 18.07 -29.34
N SER A 160 -20.76 19.33 -29.74
CA SER A 160 -20.52 20.55 -28.95
C SER A 160 -19.09 20.84 -28.40
N GLU A 161 -18.47 21.90 -28.93
CA GLU A 161 -17.16 22.42 -28.53
C GLU A 161 -17.07 22.89 -27.06
N LYS A 162 -18.18 23.32 -26.45
CA LYS A 162 -18.23 23.68 -25.02
C LYS A 162 -18.03 22.47 -24.08
N LYS A 163 -18.35 21.24 -24.52
CA LYS A 163 -18.07 20.01 -23.75
C LYS A 163 -16.57 19.65 -23.77
N LYS A 164 -15.81 20.02 -24.81
CA LYS A 164 -14.37 19.72 -24.94
C LYS A 164 -13.52 20.44 -23.86
N LEU A 165 -13.84 21.69 -23.52
CA LEU A 165 -13.13 22.43 -22.46
C LEU A 165 -13.41 21.87 -21.05
N ARG A 166 -14.67 21.48 -20.76
CA ARG A 166 -15.02 20.82 -19.48
C ARG A 166 -14.44 19.40 -19.39
N LYS A 167 -14.50 18.60 -20.47
CA LYS A 167 -13.87 17.26 -20.54
C LYS A 167 -12.36 17.31 -20.33
N LYS A 168 -11.63 18.27 -20.94
CA LYS A 168 -10.18 18.43 -20.71
C LYS A 168 -9.84 18.75 -19.25
N LYS A 169 -10.66 19.56 -18.58
CA LYS A 169 -10.48 19.89 -17.16
C LYS A 169 -10.78 18.69 -16.25
N ASP A 170 -11.85 17.94 -16.54
CA ASP A 170 -12.19 16.72 -15.81
C ASP A 170 -11.16 15.61 -16.00
N GLU A 171 -10.62 15.41 -17.21
CA GLU A 171 -9.55 14.45 -17.47
C GLU A 171 -8.24 14.81 -16.76
N SER A 172 -7.89 16.09 -16.65
CA SER A 172 -6.71 16.54 -15.91
C SER A 172 -6.84 16.35 -14.39
N SER A 173 -8.08 16.27 -13.88
CA SER A 173 -8.35 16.13 -12.46
C SER A 173 -8.39 14.68 -12.00
N ARG A 174 -8.55 13.70 -12.91
CA ARG A 174 -8.71 12.28 -12.58
C ARG A 174 -7.48 11.70 -11.87
N VAL A 175 -7.74 10.75 -10.98
CA VAL A 175 -6.69 10.00 -10.29
C VAL A 175 -5.88 9.20 -11.30
N THR A 176 -4.56 9.35 -11.22
CA THR A 176 -3.60 8.55 -11.98
C THR A 176 -2.55 8.00 -11.03
N LEU A 177 -1.96 6.85 -11.36
CA LEU A 177 -0.87 6.27 -10.58
C LEU A 177 0.35 7.22 -10.53
N SER A 178 0.61 7.95 -11.61
CA SER A 178 1.61 9.03 -11.63
C SER A 178 1.25 10.18 -10.68
N GLY A 179 -0.02 10.55 -10.59
CA GLY A 179 -0.51 11.54 -9.62
C GLY A 179 -0.26 11.09 -8.18
N LEU A 180 -0.63 9.85 -7.85
CA LEU A 180 -0.36 9.22 -6.55
C LEU A 180 1.12 9.25 -6.17
N LEU A 181 2.00 8.88 -7.11
CA LEU A 181 3.45 8.89 -6.85
C LEU A 181 4.03 10.29 -6.76
N ASN A 182 3.52 11.25 -7.52
CA ASN A 182 3.91 12.65 -7.38
C ASN A 182 3.53 13.21 -6.00
N PHE A 183 2.38 12.81 -5.46
CA PHE A 183 2.02 13.16 -4.07
C PHE A 183 2.91 12.45 -3.06
N ASN A 184 3.25 11.18 -3.31
CA ASN A 184 4.17 10.46 -2.45
C ASN A 184 5.54 11.14 -2.43
N ASP A 185 6.08 11.59 -3.57
CA ASP A 185 7.42 12.18 -3.70
C ASP A 185 7.50 13.67 -3.33
N GLY A 186 6.37 14.38 -3.35
CA GLY A 186 6.34 15.83 -3.15
C GLY A 186 6.53 16.29 -1.71
N LEU A 187 6.60 17.62 -1.54
CA LEU A 187 6.74 18.32 -0.25
C LEU A 187 5.73 17.88 0.83
N TRP A 188 4.57 17.36 0.43
CA TRP A 188 3.52 16.87 1.33
C TRP A 188 3.93 15.60 2.09
N SER A 189 4.92 14.86 1.60
CA SER A 189 5.49 13.73 2.33
C SER A 189 6.36 14.15 3.52
N ALA A 190 6.82 15.40 3.59
CA ALA A 190 7.64 15.89 4.69
C ALA A 190 6.84 16.03 6.00
N SER A 191 5.51 16.21 5.91
CA SER A 191 4.65 16.52 7.04
C SER A 191 4.08 15.28 7.77
N THR A 192 4.24 14.07 7.22
CA THR A 192 3.44 12.89 7.62
C THR A 192 4.18 11.83 8.44
N GLY A 193 5.45 12.07 8.81
CA GLY A 193 6.20 11.21 9.74
C GLY A 193 6.54 9.82 9.17
N GLU A 194 6.80 8.87 10.07
CA GLU A 194 7.17 7.48 9.80
C GLU A 194 6.04 6.72 9.09
N ARG A 195 6.23 6.25 7.85
CA ARG A 195 5.20 5.52 7.09
C ARG A 195 5.74 4.60 6.01
N LEU A 196 5.03 3.50 5.76
CA LEU A 196 5.25 2.64 4.60
C LEU A 196 4.19 2.90 3.53
N VAL A 197 4.59 2.78 2.27
CA VAL A 197 3.64 2.73 1.14
C VAL A 197 3.86 1.41 0.42
N VAL A 198 2.84 0.57 0.39
CA VAL A 198 2.92 -0.79 -0.14
C VAL A 198 1.96 -0.91 -1.33
N PHE A 199 2.51 -1.33 -2.46
CA PHE A 199 1.78 -1.58 -3.68
C PHE A 199 1.74 -3.07 -3.94
N THR A 200 0.58 -3.62 -4.34
CA THR A 200 0.49 -5.00 -4.82
C THR A 200 0.13 -5.02 -6.31
N THR A 201 0.70 -5.96 -7.05
CA THR A 201 0.36 -6.19 -8.47
C THR A 201 0.47 -7.67 -8.81
N ASN A 202 -0.38 -8.15 -9.72
CA ASN A 202 -0.19 -9.48 -10.31
C ASN A 202 0.72 -9.43 -11.55
N HIS A 203 0.87 -8.25 -12.15
CA HIS A 203 1.49 -8.02 -13.45
C HIS A 203 2.47 -6.84 -13.37
N ILE A 204 3.72 -7.10 -12.99
CA ILE A 204 4.75 -6.05 -12.90
C ILE A 204 5.10 -5.45 -14.26
N GLU A 205 5.00 -6.25 -15.33
CA GLU A 205 5.25 -5.87 -16.72
C GLU A 205 4.27 -4.83 -17.27
N LYS A 206 3.08 -4.71 -16.66
CA LYS A 206 2.07 -3.71 -17.04
C LYS A 206 2.35 -2.33 -16.43
N LEU A 207 3.28 -2.23 -15.49
CA LEU A 207 3.59 -0.99 -14.80
C LEU A 207 4.62 -0.17 -15.58
N ASP A 208 4.40 1.14 -15.62
CA ASP A 208 5.36 2.07 -16.20
C ASP A 208 6.68 2.03 -15.40
N PRO A 209 7.85 1.76 -16.03
CA PRO A 209 9.14 1.73 -15.36
C PRO A 209 9.48 3.00 -14.56
N ALA A 210 8.93 4.16 -14.94
CA ALA A 210 9.11 5.41 -14.19
C ALA A 210 8.47 5.37 -12.80
N LEU A 211 7.53 4.45 -12.55
CA LEU A 211 6.87 4.24 -11.26
C LEU A 211 7.70 3.32 -10.35
N ILE A 212 8.38 2.33 -10.95
CA ILE A 212 9.16 1.28 -10.30
C ILE A 212 10.56 1.79 -9.86
N ARG A 213 10.93 3.01 -10.23
CA ARG A 213 12.23 3.59 -9.87
C ARG A 213 12.41 3.74 -8.36
N ARG A 214 13.66 3.58 -7.91
CA ARG A 214 14.09 3.85 -6.53
C ARG A 214 13.71 5.28 -6.12
N GLY A 215 13.29 5.46 -4.87
CA GLY A 215 12.70 6.69 -4.33
C GLY A 215 11.17 6.71 -4.32
N ARG A 216 10.53 5.92 -5.20
CA ARG A 216 9.08 5.68 -5.23
C ARG A 216 8.71 4.32 -4.66
N MET A 217 9.23 3.28 -5.32
CA MET A 217 9.15 1.88 -4.92
C MET A 217 10.59 1.44 -4.68
N ASP A 218 11.01 1.42 -3.42
CA ASP A 218 12.41 1.20 -3.06
C ASP A 218 12.75 -0.28 -2.96
N LYS A 219 11.81 -1.07 -2.40
CA LYS A 219 11.95 -2.50 -2.19
C LYS A 219 10.96 -3.25 -3.06
N HIS A 220 11.45 -4.19 -3.87
CA HIS A 220 10.60 -5.08 -4.65
C HIS A 220 10.67 -6.47 -4.03
N ILE A 221 9.51 -7.06 -3.74
CA ILE A 221 9.37 -8.38 -3.15
C ILE A 221 8.59 -9.24 -4.15
N GLU A 222 9.29 -10.20 -4.74
CA GLU A 222 8.68 -11.19 -5.62
C GLU A 222 8.07 -12.32 -4.79
N MET A 223 6.73 -12.42 -4.88
CA MET A 223 5.93 -13.51 -4.34
C MET A 223 5.74 -14.58 -5.43
N SER A 224 6.78 -15.38 -5.64
CA SER A 224 6.80 -16.47 -6.61
C SER A 224 5.94 -17.65 -6.17
N TYR A 225 5.79 -18.64 -7.04
CA TYR A 225 5.19 -19.94 -6.68
C TYR A 225 5.89 -20.57 -5.48
N CYS A 226 5.14 -21.41 -4.76
CA CYS A 226 5.59 -22.11 -3.57
C CYS A 226 6.81 -22.99 -3.90
N SER A 227 7.98 -22.62 -3.39
CA SER A 227 9.16 -23.47 -3.42
C SER A 227 9.09 -24.52 -2.31
N PHE A 228 9.93 -25.54 -2.40
CA PHE A 228 9.99 -26.60 -1.38
C PHE A 228 10.23 -26.04 0.03
N GLU A 229 11.14 -25.08 0.16
CA GLU A 229 11.42 -24.43 1.44
C GLU A 229 10.24 -23.60 1.94
N ALA A 230 9.53 -22.91 1.05
CA ALA A 230 8.31 -22.18 1.41
C ALA A 230 7.17 -23.12 1.82
N PHE A 231 7.06 -24.31 1.21
CA PHE A 231 6.05 -25.32 1.51
C PHE A 231 6.14 -25.89 2.94
N LYS A 232 7.34 -25.86 3.54
CA LYS A 232 7.52 -26.26 4.94
C LYS A 232 6.65 -25.43 5.90
N VAL A 233 6.32 -24.19 5.54
CA VAL A 233 5.47 -23.29 6.32
C VAL A 233 4.03 -23.78 6.41
N PRO A 234 3.26 -23.95 5.31
CA PRO A 234 1.92 -24.51 5.38
C PRO A 234 1.91 -25.96 5.87
N ALA A 235 2.91 -26.79 5.55
CA ALA A 235 2.98 -28.15 6.08
C ALA A 235 3.06 -28.17 7.62
N LYS A 236 3.88 -27.29 8.20
CA LYS A 236 3.94 -27.11 9.66
C LYS A 236 2.64 -26.54 10.22
N ASN A 237 2.05 -25.53 9.58
CA ASN A 237 0.90 -24.81 10.13
C ASN A 237 -0.40 -25.62 10.04
N TYR A 238 -0.64 -26.33 8.93
CA TYR A 238 -1.88 -27.09 8.71
C TYR A 238 -1.79 -28.52 9.21
N LEU A 239 -0.63 -29.17 9.08
CA LEU A 239 -0.47 -30.60 9.37
C LEU A 239 0.38 -30.86 10.62
N ALA A 240 0.90 -29.82 11.28
CA ALA A 240 1.82 -29.94 12.41
C ALA A 240 3.09 -30.76 12.12
N ILE A 241 3.48 -30.87 10.84
CA ILE A 241 4.67 -31.64 10.44
C ILE A 241 5.89 -30.72 10.51
N SER A 242 6.73 -30.91 11.53
CA SER A 242 8.00 -30.18 11.69
C SER A 242 9.22 -30.94 11.16
N MET A 243 9.11 -32.26 11.04
CA MET A 243 10.16 -33.16 10.57
C MET A 243 9.53 -34.31 9.78
N HIS A 244 10.05 -34.58 8.60
CA HIS A 244 9.70 -35.73 7.77
C HIS A 244 10.98 -36.21 7.10
N TRP A 245 11.10 -37.51 6.83
CA TRP A 245 12.31 -38.09 6.24
C TRP A 245 12.57 -37.61 4.80
N THR A 246 11.59 -36.97 4.16
CA THR A 246 11.73 -36.31 2.85
C THR A 246 11.97 -34.80 2.95
N PHE A 247 12.11 -34.22 4.15
CA PHE A 247 12.34 -32.77 4.37
C PHE A 247 13.80 -32.39 4.60
#